data_AF-A0A813KZ61-F1
#
_entry.id   AF-A0A813KZ61-F1
#
_cell.length_a   1.000
_cell.length_b   1.000
_cell.length_c   1.000
_cell.angle_alpha   90.00
_cell.angle_beta   90.00
_cell.angle_gamma   90.00
#
_symmetry.space_group_name_H-M   'P 1'
#
loop_
_entity.id
_entity.type
_entity.pdbx_description
1 polymer ?
#
loop_
_entity_poly.entity_id
_entity_poly.type
_entity_poly.pdbx_seq_one_letter_code
_entity_poly.pdbx_strand_id
1 'polypeptide(L)'
;MAFSRARVLPVAAVLLGLVMALLSCKPAFVGTQPALRAAGNKVAMQVEWHGGLTRNVVEVFFTAPAQGERTRMVVTPETTIDQILKDGRKLLGFDQEWIPDSDFTLYNGEDENTPLKGTIGECGLVDFGYEVHMYFTPK
;
A
#
# COMPACT_ATOMS: atom_id res chain seq x y z
N MET A 1 49.35 -14.90 46.60
CA MET A 1 47.97 -14.57 47.03
C MET A 1 47.05 -15.70 46.58
N ALA A 2 46.60 -16.54 47.51
CA ALA A 2 45.66 -17.62 47.22
C ALA A 2 44.24 -17.06 47.12
N PHE A 3 43.68 -16.99 45.91
CA PHE A 3 42.28 -16.63 45.72
C PHE A 3 41.40 -17.73 46.33
N SER A 4 40.63 -17.36 47.36
CA SER A 4 39.70 -18.24 48.05
C SER A 4 38.67 -18.83 47.08
N ARG A 5 38.74 -20.15 46.86
CA ARG A 5 37.78 -20.93 46.04
C ARG A 5 36.32 -20.73 46.47
N ALA A 6 36.08 -20.28 47.70
CA ALA A 6 34.74 -20.09 48.26
C ALA A 6 33.97 -18.89 47.68
N ARG A 7 34.64 -17.92 47.06
CA ARG A 7 33.98 -16.72 46.48
C ARG A 7 33.66 -16.85 44.98
N VAL A 8 34.21 -17.85 44.31
CA VAL A 8 34.03 -18.05 42.86
C VAL A 8 32.76 -18.84 42.54
N LEU A 9 32.36 -19.76 43.43
CA LEU A 9 31.17 -20.59 43.26
C LEU A 9 29.85 -19.81 43.12
N PRO A 10 29.51 -18.83 44.00
CA PRO A 10 28.24 -18.13 43.90
C PRO A 10 28.19 -17.21 42.68
N VAL A 11 29.31 -16.61 42.28
CA VAL A 11 29.40 -15.76 41.10
C VAL A 11 29.24 -16.58 39.81
N ALA A 12 29.84 -17.78 39.75
CA ALA A 12 29.67 -18.69 38.63
C ALA A 12 28.22 -19.21 38.52
N ALA A 13 27.55 -19.47 39.64
CA ALA A 13 26.15 -19.90 39.65
C ALA A 13 25.19 -18.79 39.17
N VAL A 14 25.42 -17.54 39.59
CA VAL A 14 24.62 -16.39 39.12
C VAL A 14 24.83 -16.13 37.63
N LEU A 15 26.07 -16.22 37.14
CA LEU A 15 26.37 -16.08 35.71
C LEU A 15 25.76 -17.20 34.87
N LEU A 16 25.83 -18.46 35.35
CA LEU A 16 25.21 -19.58 34.66
C LEU A 16 23.68 -19.45 34.64
N GLY A 17 23.07 -18.99 35.74
CA GLY A 17 21.63 -18.70 35.79
C GLY A 17 21.21 -17.61 34.81
N LEU A 18 22.00 -16.54 34.70
CA LEU A 18 21.76 -15.45 33.75
C LEU A 18 21.88 -15.91 32.30
N VAL A 19 22.90 -16.72 31.98
CA VAL A 19 23.12 -17.29 30.64
C VAL A 19 21.96 -18.23 30.26
N MET A 20 21.50 -19.07 31.18
CA MET A 20 20.36 -19.97 30.94
C MET A 20 19.02 -19.21 30.80
N ALA A 21 18.84 -18.10 31.51
CA ALA A 21 17.69 -17.21 31.33
C ALA A 21 17.70 -16.50 29.96
N LEU A 22 18.87 -16.03 29.52
CA LEU A 22 19.04 -15.42 28.19
C LEU A 22 18.84 -16.43 27.05
N LEU A 23 19.28 -17.67 27.21
CA LEU A 23 19.04 -18.76 26.24
C LEU A 23 17.58 -19.24 26.21
N SER A 24 16.82 -19.00 27.29
CA SER A 24 15.39 -19.35 27.39
C SER A 24 14.47 -18.27 26.80
N CYS A 25 14.98 -17.05 26.61
CA CYS A 25 14.34 -16.00 25.82
C CYS A 25 14.46 -16.34 24.33
N LYS A 26 13.60 -17.23 23.83
CA LYS A 26 13.36 -17.32 22.40
C LYS A 26 12.75 -16.00 21.94
N PRO A 27 13.39 -15.20 21.07
CA PRO A 27 12.69 -14.08 20.46
C PRO A 27 11.52 -14.66 19.67
N ALA A 28 10.29 -14.35 20.09
CA ALA A 28 9.07 -14.73 19.38
C ALA A 28 8.87 -13.90 18.09
N PHE A 29 9.96 -13.42 17.50
CA PHE A 29 9.93 -12.70 16.23
C PHE A 29 10.46 -13.62 15.13
N VAL A 30 9.52 -13.98 14.26
CA VAL A 30 9.69 -14.72 13.02
C VAL A 30 10.05 -16.19 13.20
N GLY A 31 9.04 -16.96 13.65
CA GLY A 31 8.98 -18.36 13.24
C GLY A 31 9.14 -18.42 11.73
N THR A 32 10.14 -19.17 11.25
CA THR A 32 10.30 -19.49 9.84
C THR A 32 9.01 -20.17 9.39
N GLN A 33 8.09 -19.43 8.78
CA GLN A 33 6.83 -19.99 8.29
C GLN A 33 7.16 -21.11 7.31
N PRO A 34 6.78 -22.37 7.58
CA PRO A 34 6.95 -23.46 6.61
C PRO A 34 6.18 -23.18 5.30
N ALA A 35 5.15 -22.33 5.37
CA ALA A 35 4.35 -21.90 4.23
C ALA A 35 5.18 -21.23 3.13
N LEU A 36 6.27 -20.52 3.45
CA LEU A 36 7.08 -19.85 2.43
C LEU A 36 7.95 -20.84 1.63
N ARG A 37 8.32 -21.99 2.21
CA ARG A 37 9.10 -23.04 1.51
C ARG A 37 8.24 -24.01 0.72
N ALA A 38 6.98 -24.20 1.13
CA ALA A 38 6.00 -25.01 0.40
C ALA A 38 5.28 -24.23 -0.71
N ALA A 39 5.35 -22.89 -0.68
CA ALA A 39 4.95 -22.04 -1.79
C ALA A 39 5.99 -22.16 -2.91
N GLY A 40 5.92 -23.25 -3.68
CA GLY A 40 6.60 -23.31 -4.98
C GLY A 40 6.24 -22.07 -5.81
N ASN A 41 7.19 -21.60 -6.62
CA ASN A 41 6.99 -20.46 -7.53
C ASN A 41 5.76 -20.71 -8.42
N LYS A 42 4.59 -20.26 -7.97
CA LYS A 42 3.41 -20.13 -8.82
C LYS A 42 3.61 -18.81 -9.56
N VAL A 43 4.23 -18.91 -10.72
CA VAL A 43 4.19 -17.81 -11.68
C VAL A 43 2.72 -17.65 -12.05
N ALA A 44 2.16 -16.46 -11.82
CA ALA A 44 0.81 -16.16 -12.26
C ALA A 44 0.75 -16.39 -13.78
N MET A 45 -0.14 -17.28 -14.21
CA MET A 45 -0.33 -17.54 -15.64
C MET A 45 -0.80 -16.24 -16.28
N GLN A 46 -0.05 -15.75 -17.27
CA GLN A 46 -0.46 -14.58 -18.05
C GLN A 46 -1.75 -14.96 -18.78
N VAL A 47 -2.88 -14.41 -18.32
CA VAL A 47 -4.17 -14.59 -18.98
C VAL A 47 -4.13 -13.74 -20.24
N GLU A 48 -4.37 -14.36 -21.39
CA GLU A 48 -4.55 -13.65 -22.65
C GLU A 48 -5.76 -12.71 -22.53
N TRP A 49 -5.54 -11.41 -22.71
CA TRP A 49 -6.62 -10.43 -22.63
C TRP A 49 -7.56 -10.60 -23.83
N HIS A 50 -8.78 -11.04 -23.56
CA HIS A 50 -9.87 -10.96 -24.52
C HIS A 50 -10.52 -9.60 -24.36
N GLY A 51 -10.26 -8.70 -25.30
CA GLY A 51 -10.67 -7.30 -25.21
C GLY A 51 -12.15 -7.11 -24.95
N GLY A 52 -12.47 -6.63 -23.75
CA GLY A 52 -13.84 -6.31 -23.35
C GLY A 52 -14.01 -6.38 -21.84
N LEU A 53 -14.65 -5.36 -21.28
CA LEU A 53 -15.15 -5.37 -19.92
C LEU A 53 -16.13 -6.53 -19.74
N THR A 54 -15.82 -7.47 -18.83
CA THR A 54 -16.79 -8.51 -18.42
C THR A 54 -17.95 -7.91 -17.61
N ARG A 55 -17.81 -6.68 -17.11
CA ARG A 55 -18.81 -5.88 -16.37
C ARG A 55 -18.63 -4.41 -16.73
N ASN A 56 -19.71 -3.63 -16.87
CA ASN A 56 -19.65 -2.19 -17.19
C ASN A 56 -19.17 -1.32 -16.00
N VAL A 57 -18.03 -1.69 -15.42
CA VAL A 57 -17.39 -1.02 -14.30
C VAL A 57 -15.88 -1.02 -14.50
N VAL A 58 -15.22 0.04 -14.06
CA VAL A 58 -13.78 0.23 -14.10
C VAL A 58 -13.29 0.40 -12.68
N GLU A 59 -12.19 -0.26 -12.34
CA GLU A 59 -11.51 -0.04 -11.06
C GLU A 59 -10.56 1.16 -11.19
N VAL A 60 -10.67 2.14 -10.29
CA VAL A 60 -9.78 3.30 -10.26
C VAL A 60 -9.02 3.30 -8.95
N PHE A 61 -7.70 3.21 -9.05
CA PHE A 61 -6.78 3.50 -7.96
C PHE A 61 -6.58 5.00 -7.90
N PHE A 62 -7.17 5.64 -6.91
CA PHE A 62 -7.02 7.08 -6.69
C PHE A 62 -5.86 7.30 -5.74
N THR A 63 -4.77 7.87 -6.25
CA THR A 63 -3.52 8.06 -5.52
C THR A 63 -3.24 9.54 -5.35
N ALA A 64 -2.81 9.91 -4.14
CA ALA A 64 -2.27 11.22 -3.81
C ALA A 64 -0.76 11.06 -3.61
N PRO A 65 0.06 11.19 -4.68
CA PRO A 65 1.46 10.76 -4.63
C PRO A 65 2.29 11.54 -3.60
N ALA A 66 2.01 12.83 -3.45
CA ALA A 66 2.69 13.70 -2.50
C ALA A 66 2.47 13.29 -1.03
N GLN A 67 1.31 12.68 -0.72
CA GLN A 67 0.95 12.24 0.62
C GLN A 67 1.25 10.75 0.85
N GLY A 68 1.56 10.01 -0.21
CA GLY A 68 1.75 8.55 -0.14
C GLY A 68 0.47 7.79 0.19
N GLU A 69 -0.70 8.39 -0.06
CA GLU A 69 -2.00 7.78 0.21
C GLU A 69 -2.67 7.31 -1.07
N ARG A 70 -3.46 6.24 -0.94
CA ARG A 70 -4.20 5.64 -2.05
C ARG A 70 -5.49 5.02 -1.56
N THR A 71 -6.55 5.21 -2.34
CA THR A 71 -7.82 4.52 -2.18
C THR A 71 -8.22 3.86 -3.50
N ARG A 72 -9.30 3.08 -3.47
CA ARG A 72 -9.82 2.33 -4.61
C ARG A 72 -11.30 2.61 -4.75
N MET A 73 -11.71 2.92 -5.98
CA MET A 73 -13.10 3.20 -6.34
C MET A 73 -13.50 2.31 -7.50
N VAL A 74 -14.76 1.91 -7.54
CA VAL A 74 -15.34 1.21 -8.70
C VAL A 74 -16.33 2.17 -9.32
N VAL A 75 -16.07 2.55 -10.56
CA VAL A 75 -16.82 3.57 -11.29
C VAL A 75 -17.36 2.99 -12.59
N THR A 76 -18.26 3.70 -13.26
CA THR A 76 -18.72 3.35 -14.60
C THR A 76 -18.02 4.25 -15.64
N PRO A 77 -17.99 3.87 -16.94
CA PRO A 77 -17.38 4.71 -17.98
C PRO A 77 -17.98 6.12 -18.07
N GLU A 78 -19.23 6.31 -17.65
CA GLU A 78 -19.93 7.59 -17.66
C GLU A 78 -19.59 8.47 -16.45
N THR A 79 -18.85 7.95 -15.47
CA THR A 79 -18.44 8.71 -14.28
C THR A 79 -17.46 9.81 -14.69
N THR A 80 -17.72 11.04 -14.24
CA THR A 80 -16.90 12.20 -14.58
C THR A 80 -15.63 12.26 -13.75
N ILE A 81 -14.57 12.84 -14.32
CA ILE A 81 -13.30 13.08 -13.63
C ILE A 81 -13.50 13.99 -12.40
N ASP A 82 -14.39 14.98 -12.48
CA ASP A 82 -14.71 15.87 -11.35
C ASP A 82 -15.36 15.09 -10.19
N GLN A 83 -16.24 14.13 -10.50
CA GLN A 83 -16.87 13.30 -9.48
C GLN A 83 -15.84 12.37 -8.82
N ILE A 84 -14.94 11.78 -9.61
CA ILE A 84 -13.83 10.95 -9.13
C ILE A 84 -12.90 11.75 -8.23
N LEU A 85 -12.56 12.99 -8.61
CA LEU A 85 -11.76 13.88 -7.81
C LEU A 85 -12.41 14.14 -6.45
N LYS A 86 -13.68 14.52 -6.46
CA LYS A 86 -14.43 14.83 -5.25
C LYS A 86 -14.57 13.63 -4.32
N ASP A 87 -14.96 12.47 -4.85
CA ASP A 87 -15.13 11.25 -4.06
C ASP A 87 -13.78 10.72 -3.56
N GLY A 88 -12.75 10.73 -4.41
CA GLY A 88 -11.39 10.32 -4.03
C GLY A 88 -10.81 11.20 -2.92
N ARG A 89 -10.94 12.52 -3.04
CA ARG A 89 -10.57 13.47 -1.98
C ARG A 89 -11.30 13.16 -0.68
N LYS A 90 -12.61 12.94 -0.72
CA LYS A 90 -13.40 12.60 0.45
C LYS A 90 -12.97 11.29 1.10
N LEU A 91 -12.69 10.26 0.30
CA LEU A 91 -12.23 8.95 0.79
C LEU A 91 -10.85 9.03 1.48
N LEU A 92 -9.98 9.94 1.03
CA LEU A 92 -8.67 10.21 1.64
C LEU A 92 -8.73 11.26 2.77
N GLY A 93 -9.91 11.84 3.04
CA GLY A 93 -10.05 12.89 4.07
C GLY A 93 -9.49 14.26 3.67
N PHE A 94 -9.35 14.53 2.37
CA PHE A 94 -8.98 15.83 1.81
C PHE A 94 -10.21 16.66 1.43
N ASP A 95 -11.27 16.68 2.24
CA ASP A 95 -12.57 17.32 1.94
C ASP A 95 -12.83 18.60 2.73
N GLN A 96 -11.76 19.29 3.16
CA GLN A 96 -11.90 20.54 3.91
C GLN A 96 -12.54 21.64 3.05
N GLU A 97 -13.57 22.31 3.57
CA GLU A 97 -14.35 23.33 2.86
C GLU A 97 -13.51 24.50 2.31
N TRP A 98 -12.36 24.77 2.93
CA TRP A 98 -11.46 25.85 2.52
C TRP A 98 -10.53 25.49 1.36
N ILE A 99 -10.51 24.22 0.91
CA ILE A 99 -9.70 23.78 -0.23
C ILE A 99 -10.63 23.39 -1.39
N PRO A 100 -10.83 24.28 -2.38
CA PRO A 100 -11.76 24.01 -3.48
C PRO A 100 -11.25 22.89 -4.39
N ASP A 101 -12.17 22.12 -4.99
CA ASP A 101 -11.85 21.06 -5.96
C ASP A 101 -11.05 21.58 -7.16
N SER A 102 -11.23 22.84 -7.52
CA SER A 102 -10.50 23.50 -8.61
C SER A 102 -9.00 23.63 -8.40
N ASP A 103 -8.52 23.46 -7.16
CA ASP A 103 -7.10 23.49 -6.81
C ASP A 103 -6.44 22.12 -6.97
N PHE A 104 -7.18 21.11 -7.42
CA PHE A 104 -6.64 19.78 -7.70
C PHE A 104 -6.80 19.43 -9.17
N THR A 105 -5.83 18.70 -9.68
CA THR A 105 -5.85 18.17 -11.05
C THR A 105 -5.58 16.68 -11.02
N LEU A 106 -6.34 15.91 -11.82
CA LEU A 106 -6.14 14.48 -12.00
C LEU A 106 -5.39 14.18 -13.29
N TYR A 107 -4.54 13.17 -13.21
CA TYR A 107 -3.72 12.67 -14.30
C TYR A 107 -3.81 11.16 -14.38
N ASN A 108 -3.53 10.59 -15.55
CA ASN A 108 -3.30 9.16 -15.67
C ASN A 108 -1.95 8.84 -15.02
N GLY A 109 -1.89 7.83 -14.15
CA GLY A 109 -0.65 7.42 -13.48
C GLY A 109 0.42 6.89 -14.44
N GLU A 110 0.04 6.42 -15.63
CA GLU A 110 0.98 6.01 -16.67
C GLU A 110 1.49 7.19 -17.53
N ASP A 111 0.69 8.27 -17.64
CA ASP A 111 1.00 9.46 -18.42
C ASP A 111 0.49 10.74 -17.74
N GLU A 112 1.38 11.37 -16.96
CA GLU A 112 1.07 12.58 -16.21
C GLU A 112 1.24 13.88 -17.02
N ASN A 113 1.44 13.80 -18.33
CA ASN A 113 1.65 15.00 -19.15
C ASN A 113 0.35 15.76 -19.44
N THR A 114 -0.79 15.06 -19.41
CA THR A 114 -2.09 15.63 -19.81
C THR A 114 -3.11 15.50 -18.68
N PRO A 115 -3.70 16.60 -18.19
CA PRO A 115 -4.81 16.55 -17.26
C PRO A 115 -6.01 15.79 -17.82
N LEU A 116 -6.57 14.89 -17.01
CA LEU A 116 -7.81 14.18 -17.34
C LEU A 116 -9.01 15.14 -17.28
N LYS A 117 -9.95 14.97 -18.22
CA LYS A 117 -11.18 15.77 -18.33
C LYS A 117 -12.33 14.94 -18.89
N GLY A 118 -13.56 15.37 -18.61
CA GLY A 118 -14.75 14.69 -19.11
C GLY A 118 -15.07 13.44 -18.29
N THR A 119 -15.31 12.33 -18.98
CA THR A 119 -15.62 11.02 -18.37
C THR A 119 -14.46 10.04 -18.47
N ILE A 120 -14.50 9.00 -17.64
CA ILE A 120 -13.55 7.88 -17.70
C ILE A 120 -13.51 7.22 -19.08
N GLY A 121 -14.68 7.07 -19.70
CA GLY A 121 -14.83 6.54 -21.06
C GLY A 121 -14.14 7.40 -22.12
N GLU A 122 -14.33 8.73 -22.04
CA GLU A 122 -13.68 9.68 -22.95
C GLU A 122 -12.15 9.73 -22.77
N CYS A 123 -11.67 9.44 -21.55
CA CYS A 123 -10.25 9.30 -21.26
C CYS A 123 -9.64 7.97 -21.73
N GLY A 124 -10.44 7.06 -22.31
CA GLY A 124 -9.98 5.74 -22.75
C GLY A 124 -9.67 4.76 -21.61
N LEU A 125 -10.07 5.08 -20.37
CA LEU A 125 -9.77 4.29 -19.18
C LEU A 125 -10.88 3.25 -18.95
N VAL A 126 -11.02 2.27 -19.85
CA VAL A 126 -12.21 1.39 -19.89
C VAL A 126 -11.95 -0.11 -19.81
N ASP A 127 -10.72 -0.63 -19.78
CA ASP A 127 -10.50 -2.08 -19.88
C ASP A 127 -10.50 -2.86 -18.55
N PHE A 128 -9.78 -2.36 -17.54
CA PHE A 128 -9.50 -3.07 -16.30
C PHE A 128 -9.52 -2.10 -15.12
N GLY A 129 -8.32 -1.67 -14.73
CA GLY A 129 -8.04 -0.95 -13.51
C GLY A 129 -6.93 0.03 -13.81
N TYR A 130 -7.19 1.29 -13.55
CA TYR A 130 -6.25 2.37 -13.85
C TYR A 130 -5.88 3.11 -12.58
N GLU A 131 -4.66 3.60 -12.53
CA GLU A 131 -4.24 4.51 -11.49
C GLU A 131 -4.38 5.94 -11.97
N VAL A 132 -5.00 6.78 -11.14
CA VAL A 132 -5.11 8.23 -11.37
C VAL A 132 -4.41 8.95 -10.24
N HIS A 133 -3.61 9.95 -10.61
CA HIS A 133 -2.80 10.72 -9.67
C HIS A 133 -3.41 12.09 -9.46
N MET A 134 -3.68 12.41 -8.20
CA MET A 134 -4.12 13.72 -7.75
C MET A 134 -2.93 14.58 -7.35
N TYR A 135 -2.83 15.75 -7.96
CA TYR A 135 -1.89 16.79 -7.54
C TYR A 135 -2.62 18.05 -7.11
N PHE A 136 -2.16 18.63 -6.00
CA PHE A 136 -2.59 19.94 -5.54
C PHE A 136 -1.84 21.03 -6.34
N THR A 137 -2.60 21.77 -7.14
CA THR A 137 -2.16 22.86 -8.01
C THR A 137 -3.03 24.09 -7.75
N PRO A 138 -2.79 24.83 -6.65
CA PRO A 138 -3.58 26.01 -6.32
C PRO A 138 -3.45 27.08 -7.41
N LYS A 139 -4.56 27.75 -7.72
CA LYS A 139 -4.62 28.81 -8.73
C LYS A 139 -4.55 30.22 -8.14
#